data_AF-A0A4Z0N8L8-F1
#
_entry.id   AF-A0A4Z0N8L8-F1
#
_cell.length_a   1.000
_cell.length_b   1.000
_cell.length_c   1.000
_cell.angle_alpha   90.00
_cell.angle_beta   90.00
_cell.angle_gamma   90.00
#
_symmetry.space_group_name_H-M   'P 1'
#
loop_
_entity.id
_entity.type
_entity.pdbx_description
1 polymer ?
#
loop_
_entity_poly.entity_id
_entity_poly.type
_entity_poly.pdbx_seq_one_letter_code
_entity_poly.pdbx_strand_id
1 'polypeptide(L)'
;MTTPRAAAAAGVLFALLFGATLILIRTSLPEGAAPGSQWLDTGSAKMALAAKLMPFAGISFLWFIGVIRDGFGRYEDRFFSTVFLGSGLLFLAMMFATSAVGAGLAGSNSAVSGTLVSTDVAIFGQMTVLALSKTYAIKMAAVFMMSLATIWLRTELMPRWLVALTYLAALGLIAASGISMWMTLAFPVWVLIVSVLLLTRAGVFERHRDEYQNQAR
;
A
#
# COMPACT_ATOMS: atom_id res chain seq x y z
N MET A 1 10.90 -0.30 25.07
CA MET A 1 10.25 0.00 23.79
C MET A 1 8.78 -0.36 23.94
N THR A 2 7.89 0.62 23.99
CA THR A 2 6.46 0.37 24.06
C THR A 2 5.99 -0.10 22.67
N THR A 3 5.31 -1.25 22.63
CA THR A 3 4.71 -1.90 21.46
C THR A 3 4.11 -0.95 20.41
N PRO A 4 3.42 0.17 20.76
CA PRO A 4 2.84 1.12 19.78
C PRO A 4 3.83 1.91 18.90
N ARG A 5 5.10 2.14 19.30
CA ARG A 5 6.04 2.94 18.48
C ARG A 5 6.69 2.12 17.35
N ALA A 6 7.12 0.89 17.67
CA ALA A 6 7.63 -0.05 16.66
C ALA A 6 6.56 -0.39 15.62
N ALA A 7 5.31 -0.45 16.10
CA ALA A 7 4.09 -0.62 15.33
C ALA A 7 3.84 0.48 14.29
N ALA A 8 3.86 1.77 14.67
CA ALA A 8 3.61 2.85 13.73
C ALA A 8 4.77 3.06 12.72
N ALA A 9 5.98 2.59 13.04
CA ALA A 9 7.08 2.53 12.09
C ALA A 9 6.82 1.55 10.93
N ALA A 10 6.00 0.50 11.13
CA ALA A 10 5.66 -0.44 10.06
C ALA A 10 4.86 0.22 8.93
N GLY A 11 3.94 1.13 9.25
CA GLY A 11 3.19 1.88 8.24
C GLY A 11 4.06 2.86 7.45
N VAL A 12 5.02 3.52 8.11
CA VAL A 12 6.03 4.35 7.44
C VAL A 12 6.88 3.51 6.49
N LEU A 13 7.38 2.37 6.98
CA LEU A 13 8.19 1.45 6.19
C LEU A 13 7.42 0.92 4.98
N PHE A 14 6.16 0.52 5.16
CA PHE A 14 5.27 0.15 4.06
C PHE A 14 5.14 1.26 3.03
N ALA A 15 4.80 2.47 3.46
CA ALA A 15 4.58 3.59 2.55
C ALA A 15 5.83 3.91 1.71
N LEU A 16 7.02 3.87 2.32
CA LEU A 16 8.29 4.07 1.65
C LEU A 16 8.62 2.93 0.68
N LEU A 17 8.53 1.68 1.12
CA LEU A 17 8.84 0.51 0.28
C LEU A 17 7.87 0.39 -0.90
N PHE A 18 6.58 0.53 -0.63
CA PHE A 18 5.54 0.44 -1.65
C PHE A 18 5.59 1.63 -2.61
N GLY A 19 5.76 2.85 -2.09
CA GLY A 19 5.95 4.05 -2.89
C GLY A 19 7.19 3.96 -3.79
N ALA A 20 8.33 3.52 -3.25
CA ALA A 20 9.55 3.29 -4.03
C ALA A 20 9.35 2.23 -5.11
N THR A 21 8.67 1.13 -4.78
CA THR A 21 8.32 0.06 -5.74
C THR A 21 7.48 0.61 -6.89
N LEU A 22 6.45 1.40 -6.60
CA LEU A 22 5.62 2.04 -7.62
C LEU A 22 6.45 3.01 -8.49
N ILE A 23 7.30 3.85 -7.90
CA ILE A 23 8.16 4.79 -8.63
C ILE A 23 9.16 4.04 -9.53
N LEU A 24 9.77 2.96 -9.04
CA LEU A 24 10.67 2.10 -9.82
C LEU A 24 9.96 1.49 -11.03
N ILE A 25 8.77 0.91 -10.81
CA ILE A 25 7.95 0.32 -11.88
C ILE A 25 7.59 1.39 -12.92
N ARG A 26 7.17 2.58 -12.49
CA ARG A 26 6.74 3.65 -13.39
C ARG A 26 7.86 4.30 -14.17
N THR A 27 9.00 4.57 -13.54
CA THR A 27 10.17 5.10 -14.25
C THR A 27 10.80 4.09 -15.22
N SER A 28 10.36 2.82 -15.17
CA SER A 28 10.78 1.77 -16.11
C SER A 28 9.78 1.56 -17.27
N LEU A 29 8.56 2.10 -17.17
CA LEU A 29 7.52 2.02 -18.20
C LEU A 29 7.11 3.45 -18.63
N PRO A 30 7.72 4.01 -19.70
CA PRO A 30 7.19 5.21 -20.35
C PRO A 30 5.77 4.94 -20.89
N GLU A 31 4.86 5.89 -20.74
CA GLU A 31 3.49 5.75 -21.27
C GLU A 31 3.53 5.52 -22.79
N GLY A 32 2.87 4.46 -23.26
CA GLY A 32 2.83 4.09 -24.68
C GLY A 32 3.99 3.21 -25.17
N ALA A 33 4.89 2.75 -24.30
CA ALA A 33 5.95 1.83 -24.69
C ALA A 33 5.37 0.49 -25.18
N ALA A 34 5.91 -0.03 -26.28
CA ALA A 34 5.47 -1.28 -26.89
C ALA A 34 5.52 -2.43 -25.87
N PRO A 35 4.51 -3.32 -25.81
CA PRO A 35 4.53 -4.50 -24.95
C PRO A 35 5.84 -5.27 -25.10
N GLY A 36 6.56 -5.48 -24.00
CA GLY A 36 7.84 -6.17 -24.00
C GLY A 36 9.09 -5.28 -23.99
N SER A 37 9.01 -4.02 -24.44
CA SER A 37 10.16 -3.09 -24.47
C SER A 37 10.72 -2.73 -23.09
N GLN A 38 9.88 -2.81 -22.05
CA GLN A 38 10.25 -2.61 -20.64
C GLN A 38 11.28 -3.64 -20.11
N TRP A 39 11.51 -4.73 -20.85
CA TRP A 39 12.41 -5.82 -20.46
C TRP A 39 13.75 -5.80 -21.20
N LEU A 40 13.96 -4.84 -22.11
CA LEU A 40 15.20 -4.68 -22.87
C LEU A 40 16.15 -3.75 -22.10
N ASP A 41 17.16 -4.36 -21.48
CA ASP A 41 18.35 -3.82 -20.79
C ASP A 41 18.21 -2.79 -19.65
N THR A 42 17.48 -1.68 -19.79
CA THR A 42 17.53 -0.59 -18.77
C THR A 42 16.40 -0.66 -17.73
N GLY A 43 15.25 -1.25 -18.09
CA GLY A 43 14.11 -1.44 -17.18
C GLY A 43 14.23 -2.67 -16.26
N SER A 44 15.06 -3.65 -16.63
CA SER A 44 15.15 -4.96 -15.97
C SER A 44 15.65 -4.88 -14.52
N ALA A 45 16.68 -4.07 -14.25
CA ALA A 45 17.26 -3.94 -12.90
C ALA A 45 16.30 -3.25 -11.92
N LYS A 46 15.59 -2.21 -12.36
CA LYS A 46 14.58 -1.50 -11.55
C LYS A 46 13.35 -2.38 -11.29
N MET A 47 12.91 -3.14 -12.29
CA MET A 47 11.82 -4.12 -12.15
C MET A 47 12.21 -5.26 -11.19
N ALA A 48 13.45 -5.76 -11.29
CA ALA A 48 13.97 -6.79 -10.38
C ALA A 48 14.07 -6.28 -8.93
N LEU A 49 14.51 -5.03 -8.74
CA LEU A 49 14.52 -4.40 -7.41
C LEU A 49 13.10 -4.22 -6.87
N ALA A 50 12.17 -3.70 -7.66
CA ALA A 50 10.77 -3.57 -7.30
C ALA A 50 10.15 -4.91 -6.87
N ALA A 51 10.42 -5.99 -7.62
CA ALA A 51 9.96 -7.33 -7.28
C ALA A 51 10.55 -7.83 -5.95
N LYS A 52 11.81 -7.50 -5.64
CA LYS A 52 12.44 -7.83 -4.36
C LYS A 52 11.88 -7.03 -3.19
N LEU A 53 11.47 -5.77 -3.40
CA LEU A 53 10.93 -4.90 -2.35
C LEU A 53 9.48 -5.24 -1.98
N MET A 54 8.69 -5.74 -2.94
CA MET A 54 7.26 -5.98 -2.76
C MET A 54 6.91 -6.89 -1.56
N PRO A 55 7.58 -8.03 -1.31
CA PRO A 55 7.29 -8.86 -0.14
C PRO A 55 7.52 -8.12 1.18
N PHE A 56 8.60 -7.34 1.29
CA PHE A 56 8.89 -6.55 2.49
C PHE A 56 7.86 -5.44 2.71
N ALA A 57 7.40 -4.80 1.63
CA ALA A 57 6.28 -3.87 1.70
C ALA A 57 5.04 -4.59 2.26
N GLY A 58 4.71 -5.77 1.73
CA GLY A 58 3.56 -6.53 2.20
C GLY A 58 3.62 -6.95 3.66
N ILE A 59 4.77 -7.43 4.14
CA ILE A 59 4.96 -7.73 5.56
C ILE A 59 4.73 -6.48 6.41
N SER A 60 5.30 -5.34 6.01
CA SER A 60 5.12 -4.06 6.70
C SER A 60 3.65 -3.61 6.71
N PHE A 61 2.91 -3.87 5.63
CA PHE A 61 1.48 -3.59 5.55
C PHE A 61 0.64 -4.45 6.51
N LEU A 62 0.96 -5.74 6.62
CA LEU A 62 0.28 -6.64 7.57
C LEU A 62 0.49 -6.17 9.02
N TRP A 63 1.71 -5.74 9.36
CA TRP A 63 1.99 -5.13 10.66
C TRP A 63 1.18 -3.84 10.85
N PHE A 64 1.17 -2.94 9.88
CA PHE A 64 0.35 -1.72 9.93
C PHE A 64 -1.14 -2.00 10.19
N ILE A 65 -1.71 -3.02 9.53
CA ILE A 65 -3.10 -3.46 9.77
C ILE A 65 -3.29 -3.91 11.22
N GLY A 66 -2.36 -4.73 11.75
CA GLY A 66 -2.42 -5.19 13.15
C GLY A 66 -2.44 -4.03 14.14
N VAL A 67 -1.63 -3.00 13.89
CA VAL A 67 -1.51 -1.81 14.75
C VAL A 67 -2.77 -0.97 14.74
N ILE A 68 -3.33 -0.74 13.56
CA ILE A 68 -4.60 -0.04 13.42
C ILE A 68 -5.70 -0.82 14.13
N ARG A 69 -5.70 -2.15 13.98
CA ARG A 69 -6.68 -3.04 14.61
C ARG A 69 -6.60 -3.02 16.13
N ASP A 70 -5.40 -3.03 16.70
CA ASP A 70 -5.20 -2.93 18.15
C ASP A 70 -5.80 -1.62 18.72
N GLY A 71 -5.80 -0.55 17.90
CA GLY A 71 -6.38 0.75 18.25
C GLY A 71 -7.91 0.77 18.31
N PHE A 72 -8.62 -0.21 17.75
CA PHE A 72 -10.09 -0.16 17.61
C PHE A 72 -10.88 -0.43 18.91
N GLY A 73 -10.25 -0.95 19.96
CA GLY A 73 -10.87 -1.12 21.27
C GLY A 73 -12.08 -2.07 21.28
N ARG A 74 -13.01 -1.89 22.25
CA ARG A 74 -14.20 -2.75 22.45
C ARG A 74 -15.47 -2.28 21.74
N TYR A 75 -15.43 -1.18 21.00
CA TYR A 75 -16.62 -0.51 20.46
C TYR A 75 -16.74 -0.57 18.93
N GLU A 76 -15.94 -1.41 18.29
CA GLU A 76 -15.98 -1.54 16.84
C GLU A 76 -17.13 -2.43 16.35
N ASP A 77 -17.88 -1.93 15.38
CA ASP A 77 -18.88 -2.70 14.66
C ASP A 77 -18.19 -3.77 13.81
N ARG A 78 -18.47 -5.04 14.11
CA ARG A 78 -17.83 -6.22 13.49
C ARG A 78 -17.89 -6.20 11.96
N PHE A 79 -18.91 -5.56 11.39
CA PHE A 79 -19.05 -5.40 9.96
C PHE A 79 -17.87 -4.62 9.36
N PHE A 80 -17.56 -3.43 9.89
CA PHE A 80 -16.49 -2.58 9.36
C PHE A 80 -15.11 -3.18 9.63
N SER A 81 -14.91 -3.82 10.78
CA SER A 81 -13.65 -4.52 11.08
C SER A 81 -13.36 -5.66 10.09
N THR A 82 -14.40 -6.41 9.70
CA THR A 82 -14.30 -7.47 8.69
C THR A 82 -14.02 -6.91 7.30
N VAL A 83 -14.72 -5.84 6.91
CA VAL A 83 -14.51 -5.17 5.61
C VAL A 83 -13.11 -4.54 5.54
N PHE A 84 -12.64 -3.93 6.62
CA PHE A 84 -11.30 -3.37 6.75
C PHE A 84 -10.23 -4.44 6.53
N LEU A 85 -10.28 -5.54 7.30
CA LEU A 85 -9.32 -6.63 7.15
C LEU A 85 -9.40 -7.30 5.76
N GLY A 86 -10.62 -7.60 5.31
CA GLY A 86 -10.85 -8.26 4.02
C GLY A 86 -10.33 -7.44 2.85
N SER A 87 -10.66 -6.15 2.81
CA SER A 87 -10.21 -5.26 1.72
C SER A 87 -8.71 -5.00 1.75
N GLY A 88 -8.10 -4.85 2.93
CA GLY A 88 -6.64 -4.70 3.07
C GLY A 88 -5.89 -5.95 2.59
N LEU A 89 -6.33 -7.14 3.00
CA LEU A 89 -5.71 -8.40 2.56
C LEU A 89 -5.93 -8.66 1.07
N LEU A 90 -7.11 -8.35 0.52
CA LEU A 90 -7.36 -8.46 -0.92
C LEU A 90 -6.48 -7.50 -1.71
N PHE A 91 -6.34 -6.24 -1.28
CA PHE A 91 -5.41 -5.29 -1.88
C PHE A 91 -3.99 -5.87 -1.92
N LEU A 92 -3.51 -6.39 -0.79
CA LEU A 92 -2.17 -6.95 -0.70
C LEU A 92 -1.99 -8.18 -1.60
N ALA A 93 -2.95 -9.10 -1.61
CA ALA A 93 -2.93 -10.28 -2.46
C ALA A 93 -2.86 -9.92 -3.95
N MET A 94 -3.64 -8.92 -4.38
CA MET A 94 -3.62 -8.43 -5.76
C MET A 94 -2.26 -7.79 -6.12
N MET A 95 -1.61 -7.09 -5.19
CA MET A 95 -0.26 -6.53 -5.40
C MET A 95 0.82 -7.62 -5.47
N PHE A 96 0.72 -8.67 -4.64
CA PHE A 96 1.61 -9.83 -4.75
C PHE A 96 1.41 -10.58 -6.07
N ALA A 97 0.17 -10.81 -6.49
CA ALA A 97 -0.13 -11.41 -7.79
C ALA A 97 0.43 -10.56 -8.94
N THR A 98 0.24 -9.24 -8.88
CA THR A 98 0.81 -8.29 -9.85
C THR A 98 2.34 -8.43 -9.93
N SER A 99 3.02 -8.44 -8.78
CA SER A 99 4.47 -8.58 -8.71
C SER A 99 4.95 -9.95 -9.19
N ALA A 100 4.23 -11.03 -8.88
CA ALA A 100 4.56 -12.39 -9.31
C ALA A 100 4.42 -12.55 -10.83
N VAL A 101 3.34 -12.01 -11.42
CA VAL A 101 3.17 -11.99 -12.88
C VAL A 101 4.27 -11.15 -13.54
N GLY A 102 4.58 -9.97 -13.00
CA GLY A 102 5.68 -9.13 -13.50
C GLY A 102 7.03 -9.84 -13.46
N ALA A 103 7.38 -10.47 -12.33
CA ALA A 103 8.63 -11.21 -12.18
C ALA A 103 8.66 -12.46 -13.08
N GLY A 104 7.54 -13.17 -13.24
CA GLY A 104 7.43 -14.33 -14.13
C GLY A 104 7.66 -13.96 -15.59
N LEU A 105 7.08 -12.85 -16.07
CA LEU A 105 7.34 -12.32 -17.40
C LEU A 105 8.82 -11.96 -17.60
N ALA A 106 9.46 -11.36 -16.59
CA ALA A 106 10.89 -11.03 -16.62
C ALA A 106 11.79 -12.28 -16.71
N GLY A 107 11.47 -13.31 -15.91
CA GLY A 107 12.22 -14.58 -15.88
C GLY A 107 12.10 -15.37 -17.17
N SER A 108 10.90 -15.39 -17.78
CA SER A 108 10.66 -16.09 -19.06
C SER A 108 11.48 -15.51 -20.22
N ASN A 109 11.68 -14.19 -20.26
CA ASN A 109 12.56 -13.55 -21.26
C ASN A 109 14.05 -13.93 -21.09
N SER A 110 14.48 -14.23 -19.85
CA SER A 110 15.88 -14.57 -19.55
C SER A 110 16.19 -16.05 -19.79
N ALA A 111 15.22 -16.93 -19.55
CA ALA A 111 15.37 -18.38 -19.70
C ALA A 111 15.39 -18.84 -21.17
N VAL A 112 14.70 -18.11 -22.06
CA VAL A 112 14.62 -18.43 -23.49
C VAL A 112 15.61 -17.55 -24.25
N SER A 113 16.90 -17.86 -24.11
CA SER A 113 17.97 -17.25 -24.91
C SER A 113 17.76 -17.58 -26.39
N GLY A 114 17.00 -16.76 -27.12
CA GLY A 114 16.89 -16.82 -28.58
C GLY A 114 15.48 -16.77 -29.18
N THR A 115 14.42 -16.92 -28.38
CA THR A 115 13.03 -16.81 -28.86
C THR A 115 12.32 -15.78 -28.02
N LEU A 116 11.96 -14.64 -28.62
CA LEU A 116 11.07 -13.65 -28.02
C LEU A 116 9.88 -14.40 -27.41
N VAL A 117 9.55 -14.16 -26.14
CA VAL A 117 8.29 -14.62 -25.54
C VAL A 117 7.18 -14.34 -26.55
N SER A 118 6.33 -15.32 -26.84
CA SER A 118 5.23 -15.13 -27.78
C SER A 118 4.49 -13.85 -27.38
N THR A 119 4.39 -12.91 -28.33
CA THR A 119 3.86 -11.56 -28.08
C THR A 119 2.53 -11.60 -27.32
N ASP A 120 1.73 -12.63 -27.55
CA ASP A 120 0.47 -12.91 -26.86
C ASP A 120 0.61 -13.12 -25.35
N VAL A 121 1.62 -13.86 -24.88
CA VAL A 121 1.88 -14.08 -23.44
C VAL A 121 2.35 -12.80 -22.76
N ALA A 122 3.18 -12.01 -23.45
CA ALA A 122 3.62 -10.71 -22.95
C ALA A 122 2.46 -9.71 -22.84
N ILE A 123 1.58 -9.65 -23.85
CA ILE A 123 0.37 -8.83 -23.83
C ILE A 123 -0.58 -9.30 -22.72
N PHE A 124 -0.85 -10.60 -22.62
CA PHE A 124 -1.72 -11.15 -21.57
C PHE A 124 -1.20 -10.83 -20.17
N GLY A 125 0.10 -11.02 -19.93
CA GLY A 125 0.72 -10.70 -18.64
C GLY A 125 0.65 -9.21 -18.32
N GLN A 126 0.89 -8.34 -19.31
CA GLN A 126 0.76 -6.89 -19.13
C GLN A 126 -0.68 -6.47 -18.81
N MET A 127 -1.67 -6.98 -19.54
CA MET A 127 -3.08 -6.70 -19.29
C MET A 127 -3.55 -7.23 -17.93
N THR A 128 -3.05 -8.39 -17.52
CA THR A 128 -3.30 -8.96 -16.19
C THR A 128 -2.73 -8.07 -15.08
N VAL A 129 -1.47 -7.63 -15.21
CA VAL A 129 -0.82 -6.68 -14.29
C VAL A 129 -1.62 -5.39 -14.19
N LEU A 130 -2.08 -4.83 -15.32
CA LEU A 130 -2.88 -3.61 -15.34
C LEU A 130 -4.24 -3.79 -14.67
N ALA A 131 -4.95 -4.88 -14.95
CA ALA A 131 -6.25 -5.16 -14.34
C ALA A 131 -6.14 -5.36 -12.82
N LEU A 132 -5.18 -6.17 -12.37
CA LEU A 132 -4.95 -6.43 -10.94
C LEU A 132 -4.57 -5.14 -10.21
N SER A 133 -3.63 -4.37 -10.74
CA SER A 133 -3.09 -3.19 -10.05
C SER A 133 -3.96 -1.95 -10.15
N LYS A 134 -4.46 -1.59 -11.35
CA LYS A 134 -5.21 -0.34 -11.56
C LYS A 134 -6.70 -0.47 -11.31
N THR A 135 -7.28 -1.63 -11.57
CA THR A 135 -8.73 -1.80 -11.45
C THR A 135 -9.10 -2.40 -10.10
N TYR A 136 -8.56 -3.57 -9.77
CA TYR A 136 -9.00 -4.31 -8.59
C TYR A 136 -8.31 -3.84 -7.31
N ALA A 137 -6.98 -3.72 -7.29
CA ALA A 137 -6.24 -3.31 -6.09
C ALA A 137 -6.65 -1.89 -5.64
N ILE A 138 -6.74 -0.91 -6.55
CA ILE A 138 -7.17 0.46 -6.18
C ILE A 138 -8.56 0.47 -5.53
N LYS A 139 -9.51 -0.32 -6.06
CA LYS A 139 -10.86 -0.41 -5.48
C LYS A 139 -10.81 -0.99 -4.06
N MET A 140 -10.03 -2.05 -3.85
CA MET A 140 -9.88 -2.64 -2.51
C MET A 140 -9.16 -1.69 -1.54
N ALA A 141 -8.16 -0.93 -2.00
CA ALA A 141 -7.52 0.11 -1.22
C ALA A 141 -8.50 1.23 -0.83
N ALA A 142 -9.39 1.64 -1.74
CA ALA A 142 -10.42 2.64 -1.43
C ALA A 142 -11.43 2.10 -0.39
N VAL A 143 -11.87 0.85 -0.50
CA VAL A 143 -12.76 0.21 0.49
C VAL A 143 -12.06 0.11 1.86
N PHE A 144 -10.77 -0.21 1.88
CA PHE A 144 -9.94 -0.20 3.09
C PHE A 144 -9.91 1.18 3.76
N MET A 145 -9.71 2.24 2.97
CA MET A 145 -9.71 3.61 3.47
C MET A 145 -11.09 4.04 3.98
N MET A 146 -12.16 3.72 3.25
CA MET A 146 -13.54 4.08 3.64
C MET A 146 -13.98 3.37 4.92
N SER A 147 -13.68 2.07 5.06
CA SER A 147 -13.99 1.32 6.28
C SER A 147 -13.24 1.91 7.46
N LEU A 148 -11.93 2.17 7.33
CA LEU A 148 -11.14 2.81 8.37
C LEU A 148 -11.65 4.20 8.78
N ALA A 149 -11.98 5.05 7.80
CA ALA A 149 -12.54 6.37 8.06
C ALA A 149 -13.86 6.29 8.83
N THR A 150 -14.71 5.30 8.49
CA THR A 150 -15.99 5.07 9.18
C THR A 150 -15.77 4.63 10.62
N ILE A 151 -14.80 3.75 10.86
CA ILE A 151 -14.42 3.31 12.20
C ILE A 151 -13.93 4.50 13.03
N TRP A 152 -13.03 5.32 12.49
CA TRP A 152 -12.55 6.54 13.16
C TRP A 152 -13.64 7.56 13.46
N LEU A 153 -14.61 7.71 12.55
CA LEU A 153 -15.76 8.59 12.76
C LEU A 153 -16.63 8.12 13.94
N ARG A 154 -16.84 6.80 14.07
CA ARG A 154 -17.69 6.21 15.11
C ARG A 154 -17.00 6.10 16.46
N THR A 155 -15.70 5.86 16.47
CA THR A 155 -14.92 5.64 17.69
C THR A 155 -14.29 6.91 18.26
N GLU A 156 -14.37 8.03 17.53
CA GLU A 156 -13.76 9.33 17.88
C GLU A 156 -12.25 9.27 18.18
N LEU A 157 -11.58 8.18 17.76
CA LEU A 157 -10.15 7.94 18.00
C LEU A 157 -9.25 8.95 17.28
N MET A 158 -9.71 9.48 16.14
CA MET A 158 -8.95 10.34 15.24
C MET A 158 -9.66 11.67 14.96
N PRO A 159 -8.92 12.73 14.62
CA PRO A 159 -9.51 14.05 14.41
C PRO A 159 -10.35 14.05 13.12
N ARG A 160 -11.49 14.76 13.15
CA ARG A 160 -12.48 14.80 12.05
C ARG A 160 -11.89 15.23 10.69
N TRP A 161 -10.88 16.10 10.68
CA TRP A 161 -10.21 16.51 9.45
C TRP A 161 -9.52 15.33 8.74
N LEU A 162 -8.94 14.39 9.50
CA LEU A 162 -8.27 13.21 8.96
C LEU A 162 -9.27 12.23 8.37
N VAL A 163 -10.44 12.09 9.00
CA VAL A 163 -11.56 11.30 8.47
C VAL A 163 -12.02 11.87 7.12
N ALA A 164 -12.23 13.19 7.05
CA ALA A 164 -12.60 13.87 5.80
C ALA A 164 -11.53 13.69 4.70
N LEU A 165 -10.25 13.87 5.05
CA LEU A 165 -9.13 13.63 4.13
C LEU A 165 -9.14 12.18 3.60
N THR A 166 -9.40 11.20 4.46
CA THR A 166 -9.42 9.79 4.09
C THR A 166 -10.57 9.48 3.12
N TYR A 167 -11.77 10.02 3.36
CA TYR A 167 -12.88 9.87 2.42
C TYR A 167 -12.59 10.55 1.07
N LEU A 168 -12.03 11.77 1.08
CA LEU A 168 -11.65 12.48 -0.14
C LEU A 168 -10.59 11.69 -0.93
N ALA A 169 -9.59 11.15 -0.25
CA ALA A 169 -8.56 10.33 -0.89
C ALA A 169 -9.13 9.01 -1.43
N ALA A 170 -10.05 8.35 -0.72
CA ALA A 170 -10.71 7.13 -1.19
C ALA A 170 -11.59 7.39 -2.42
N LEU A 171 -12.37 8.47 -2.41
CA LEU A 171 -13.17 8.89 -3.57
C LEU A 171 -12.28 9.30 -4.75
N GLY A 172 -11.18 9.99 -4.48
CA GLY A 172 -10.17 10.33 -5.47
C GLY A 172 -9.55 9.09 -6.12
N LEU A 173 -9.23 8.06 -5.34
CA LEU A 173 -8.75 6.77 -5.84
C LEU A 173 -9.77 6.09 -6.75
N ILE A 174 -11.06 6.09 -6.38
CA ILE A 174 -12.12 5.49 -7.21
C ILE A 174 -12.31 6.28 -8.51
N ALA A 175 -12.51 7.59 -8.42
CA ALA A 175 -12.84 8.46 -9.55
C ALA A 175 -11.68 8.57 -10.55
N ALA A 176 -10.43 8.62 -10.06
CA ALA A 176 -9.27 8.86 -10.91
C ALA A 176 -8.51 7.57 -11.29
N SER A 177 -8.97 6.39 -10.88
CA SER A 177 -8.36 5.10 -11.23
C SER A 177 -8.17 4.90 -12.74
N GLY A 178 -9.04 5.51 -13.57
CA GLY A 178 -8.95 5.49 -15.03
C GLY A 178 -8.27 6.70 -15.68
N ILE A 179 -8.00 7.78 -14.93
CA ILE A 179 -7.62 9.10 -15.50
C ILE A 179 -6.14 9.39 -15.33
N SER A 180 -5.57 9.14 -14.14
CA SER A 180 -4.17 9.49 -13.85
C SER A 180 -3.43 8.33 -13.23
N MET A 181 -2.36 7.92 -13.91
CA MET A 181 -1.48 6.86 -13.47
C MET A 181 -0.83 7.19 -12.11
N TRP A 182 -0.59 8.46 -11.77
CA TRP A 182 0.08 8.87 -10.52
C TRP A 182 -0.79 8.70 -9.27
N MET A 183 -2.10 8.51 -9.43
CA MET A 183 -3.03 8.41 -8.31
C MET A 183 -2.80 7.15 -7.45
N THR A 184 -2.11 6.12 -7.97
CA THR A 184 -1.72 4.95 -7.17
C THR A 184 -0.77 5.30 -6.02
N LEU A 185 -0.05 6.43 -6.09
CA LEU A 185 0.78 6.94 -4.98
C LEU A 185 -0.04 7.61 -3.88
N ALA A 186 -1.29 7.97 -4.15
CA ALA A 186 -2.16 8.58 -3.12
C ALA A 186 -2.34 7.62 -1.93
N PHE A 187 -2.42 6.31 -2.19
CA PHE A 187 -2.54 5.31 -1.13
C PHE A 187 -1.32 5.26 -0.19
N PRO A 188 -0.08 5.02 -0.66
CA PRO A 188 1.09 5.04 0.24
C PRO A 188 1.32 6.40 0.89
N VAL A 189 1.06 7.51 0.18
CA VAL A 189 1.17 8.85 0.79
C VAL A 189 0.18 9.02 1.94
N TRP A 190 -1.07 8.58 1.76
CA TRP A 190 -2.05 8.59 2.83
C TRP A 190 -1.64 7.69 4.00
N VAL A 191 -1.14 6.47 3.73
CA VAL A 191 -0.62 5.59 4.81
C VAL A 191 0.53 6.26 5.56
N LEU A 192 1.42 6.98 4.86
CA LEU A 192 2.51 7.73 5.49
C LEU A 192 1.97 8.81 6.43
N ILE A 193 0.99 9.60 5.99
CA ILE A 193 0.35 10.64 6.81
C ILE A 193 -0.26 10.02 8.08
N VAL A 194 -1.04 8.94 7.93
CA VAL A 194 -1.68 8.24 9.05
C VAL A 194 -0.63 7.69 10.02
N SER A 195 0.44 7.08 9.50
CA SER A 195 1.50 6.49 10.32
C SER A 195 2.28 7.54 11.10
N VAL A 196 2.60 8.68 10.47
CA VAL A 196 3.25 9.81 11.14
C VAL A 196 2.35 10.41 12.22
N LEU A 197 1.05 10.55 11.98
CA LEU A 197 0.10 11.03 12.98
C LEU A 197 -0.03 10.08 14.17
N LEU A 198 -0.02 8.76 13.92
CA LEU A 198 0.01 7.76 14.99
C LEU A 198 1.31 7.87 15.82
N LEU A 199 2.46 8.08 15.18
CA LEU A 199 3.74 8.28 15.86
C LEU A 199 3.75 9.54 16.72
N THR A 200 3.25 10.67 16.21
CA THR A 200 3.23 11.93 16.97
C THR A 200 2.29 11.84 18.16
N ARG A 201 1.12 11.22 18.01
CA ARG A 201 0.19 11.01 19.13
C ARG A 201 0.74 10.05 20.18
N ALA A 202 1.38 8.96 19.78
CA ALA A 202 2.04 8.04 20.72
C ALA A 202 3.14 8.73 21.54
N GLY A 203 3.91 9.63 20.92
CA GLY A 203 4.96 10.41 21.60
C GLY A 203 4.45 11.42 22.62
N VAL A 204 3.24 11.97 22.45
CA VAL A 204 2.65 12.96 23.36
C VAL A 204 2.17 12.32 24.67
N PHE A 205 1.62 11.10 24.64
CA PHE A 205 1.16 10.41 25.85
C PHE A 205 2.29 9.96 26.77
N GLU A 206 3.47 9.64 26.22
CA GLU A 206 4.65 9.25 26.99
C GLU A 206 5.24 10.43 27.77
N ARG A 207 5.27 11.63 27.17
CA ARG A 207 5.77 12.85 27.82
C ARG A 207 5.01 13.18 29.12
N HIS A 208 3.69 13.05 29.11
CA HIS A 208 2.89 13.29 30.33
C HIS A 208 3.06 12.18 31.37
N ARG A 209 3.22 10.91 30.98
CA ARG A 209 3.46 9.81 31.93
C ARG A 209 4.81 9.98 32.65
N ASP A 210 5.84 10.42 31.94
CA ASP A 210 7.17 10.65 32.49
C ASP A 210 7.20 11.88 33.43
N GLU A 211 6.43 12.93 33.10
CA GLU A 211 6.24 14.10 33.97
C GLU A 211 5.55 13.75 35.30
N TYR A 212 4.51 12.91 35.28
CA TYR A 212 3.84 12.44 36.51
C TYR A 212 4.74 11.53 37.36
N GLN A 213 5.53 10.64 36.76
CA GLN A 213 6.44 9.77 37.51
C GLN A 213 7.62 10.53 38.13
N ASN A 214 8.07 11.63 37.51
CA ASN A 214 9.13 12.48 38.05
C ASN A 214 8.63 13.45 39.13
N GLN A 215 7.34 13.79 39.17
CA GLN A 215 6.74 14.58 40.26
C GLN A 215 6.39 13.74 41.49
N ALA A 216 6.30 12.41 41.34
CA ALA A 216 6.01 11.48 42.44
C ALA A 216 7.27 10.94 43.15
N ARG A 217 8.46 11.47 42.82
CA ARG A 217 9.75 11.20 43.47
C ARG A 217 10.25 12.46 44.15
#